data_AF-A0A258NPE8-F1
#
_entry.id   AF-A0A258NPE8-F1
#
_cell.length_a   1.000
_cell.length_b   1.000
_cell.length_c   1.000
_cell.angle_alpha   90.00
_cell.angle_beta   90.00
_cell.angle_gamma   90.00
#
_symmetry.space_group_name_H-M   'P 1'
#
loop_
_entity.id
_entity.type
_entity.pdbx_description
1 polymer ?
#
loop_
_entity_poly.entity_id
_entity_poly.type
_entity_poly.pdbx_seq_one_letter_code
_entity_poly.pdbx_strand_id
1 'polypeptide(L)'
;MDTAPDINLKMEVQGIRKAAVKSLMVSAAFFVTGYLLLPRYVIFPTTTFEALVFTLRIDLFVLLWVAVAVGLVSRARRQSTVDLRGAAFGIPSESIRIKIAFLQNTFEQAFVAIGSHLVFSTLMQGPALSLVIVATALFAIGRITFYRGYPLGAAARAFGMVTTVIPTMAILALSLLALARSWIAP
;
A
#
# COMPACT_ATOMS: atom_id res chain seq x y z
N MET A 1 17.12 -27.49 -17.76
CA MET A 1 17.55 -26.09 -17.96
C MET A 1 16.35 -25.39 -18.55
N ASP A 2 15.43 -24.95 -17.68
CA ASP A 2 14.20 -24.29 -18.12
C ASP A 2 14.58 -22.92 -18.67
N THR A 3 14.49 -22.78 -19.99
CA THR A 3 14.56 -21.48 -20.65
C THR A 3 13.42 -20.64 -20.10
N ALA A 4 13.74 -19.60 -19.33
CA ALA A 4 12.78 -18.60 -18.93
C ALA A 4 11.98 -18.17 -20.18
N PRO A 5 10.65 -18.03 -20.09
CA PRO A 5 9.84 -17.61 -21.23
C PRO A 5 10.44 -16.34 -21.83
N ASP A 6 10.45 -16.23 -23.16
CA ASP A 6 10.98 -15.07 -23.88
C ASP A 6 10.11 -13.83 -23.56
N ILE A 7 10.45 -13.16 -22.46
CA ILE A 7 9.74 -11.97 -21.99
C ILE A 7 10.16 -10.83 -22.90
N ASN A 8 9.21 -10.35 -23.72
CA ASN A 8 9.40 -9.12 -24.47
C ASN A 8 9.44 -7.92 -23.49
N LEU A 9 10.66 -7.59 -23.06
CA LEU A 9 10.92 -6.56 -22.06
C LEU A 9 10.29 -5.21 -22.43
N LYS A 10 10.29 -4.86 -23.72
CA LYS A 10 9.70 -3.59 -24.20
C LYS A 10 8.20 -3.57 -23.97
N MET A 11 7.49 -4.65 -24.30
CA MET A 11 6.04 -4.75 -24.06
C MET A 11 5.72 -4.72 -22.56
N GLU A 12 6.49 -5.43 -21.75
CA GLU A 12 6.28 -5.48 -20.31
C GLU A 12 6.45 -4.10 -19.65
N VAL A 13 7.52 -3.39 -20.00
CA VAL A 13 7.78 -2.02 -19.53
C VAL A 13 6.69 -1.06 -19.98
N GLN A 14 6.20 -1.18 -21.22
CA GLN A 14 5.08 -0.37 -21.71
C GLN A 14 3.79 -0.65 -20.92
N GLY A 15 3.51 -1.92 -20.60
CA GLY A 15 2.39 -2.32 -19.76
C GLY A 15 2.47 -1.70 -18.37
N ILE A 16 3.64 -1.76 -17.73
CA ILE A 16 3.92 -1.14 -16.42
C ILE A 16 3.67 0.36 -16.48
N ARG A 17 4.17 1.06 -17.51
CA ARG A 17 3.95 2.52 -17.67
C ARG A 17 2.47 2.86 -17.79
N LYS A 18 1.72 2.12 -18.61
CA LYS A 18 0.26 2.33 -18.76
C LYS A 18 -0.47 2.11 -17.44
N ALA A 19 -0.11 1.06 -16.70
CA ALA A 19 -0.68 0.81 -15.38
C ALA A 19 -0.36 1.93 -14.40
N ALA A 20 0.89 2.43 -14.40
CA ALA A 20 1.31 3.52 -13.52
C ALA A 20 0.55 4.82 -13.78
N VAL A 21 0.36 5.20 -15.05
CA VAL A 21 -0.44 6.39 -15.43
C VAL A 21 -1.87 6.25 -14.93
N LYS A 22 -2.50 5.09 -15.13
CA LYS A 22 -3.86 4.82 -14.65
C LYS A 22 -3.96 4.92 -13.12
N SER A 23 -3.02 4.30 -12.41
CA SER A 23 -2.94 4.37 -10.95
C SER A 23 -2.79 5.81 -10.47
N LEU A 24 -1.92 6.60 -11.10
CA LEU A 24 -1.74 8.01 -10.76
C LEU A 24 -3.04 8.81 -10.92
N MET A 25 -3.74 8.65 -12.05
CA MET A 25 -5.02 9.31 -12.30
C MET A 25 -6.08 8.94 -11.26
N VAL A 26 -6.20 7.64 -10.95
CA VAL A 26 -7.13 7.15 -9.93
C VAL A 26 -6.77 7.71 -8.56
N SER A 27 -5.50 7.63 -8.15
CA SER A 27 -5.05 8.16 -6.85
C SER A 27 -5.30 9.66 -6.74
N ALA A 28 -4.98 10.44 -7.77
CA ALA A 28 -5.23 11.88 -7.79
C ALA A 28 -6.72 12.21 -7.69
N ALA A 29 -7.56 11.51 -8.47
CA ALA A 29 -9.01 11.69 -8.42
C ALA A 29 -9.55 11.41 -7.02
N PHE A 30 -9.17 10.28 -6.42
CA PHE A 30 -9.60 9.90 -5.08
C PHE A 30 -9.13 10.87 -4.00
N PHE A 31 -7.89 11.38 -4.10
CA PHE A 31 -7.36 12.38 -3.17
C PHE A 31 -8.15 13.69 -3.26
N VAL A 32 -8.37 14.20 -4.47
CA VAL A 32 -9.15 15.42 -4.70
C VAL A 32 -10.59 15.25 -4.19
N THR A 33 -11.26 14.17 -4.59
CA THR A 33 -12.65 13.94 -4.17
C THR A 33 -12.75 13.72 -2.67
N GLY A 34 -11.82 12.97 -2.08
CA GLY A 34 -11.82 12.70 -0.64
C GLY A 34 -11.59 13.97 0.17
N TYR A 35 -10.64 14.80 -0.24
CA TYR A 35 -10.37 16.08 0.42
C TYR A 35 -11.55 17.06 0.33
N LEU A 36 -12.25 17.11 -0.80
CA LEU A 36 -13.37 18.03 -1.00
C LEU A 36 -14.69 17.55 -0.38
N LEU A 37 -14.92 16.22 -0.35
CA LEU A 37 -16.21 15.65 0.05
C LEU A 37 -16.20 15.08 1.47
N LEU A 38 -15.15 14.38 1.92
CA LEU A 38 -15.17 13.73 3.24
C LEU A 38 -15.38 14.72 4.40
N PRO A 39 -14.75 15.92 4.41
CA PRO A 39 -14.98 16.90 5.48
C PRO A 39 -16.42 17.43 5.55
N ARG A 40 -17.25 17.20 4.53
CA ARG A 40 -18.68 17.54 4.55
C ARG A 40 -19.52 16.54 5.34
N TYR A 41 -19.00 15.32 5.53
CA TYR A 41 -19.73 14.20 6.15
C TYR A 41 -19.05 13.68 7.41
N VAL A 42 -17.77 13.97 7.60
CA VAL A 42 -16.95 13.50 8.72
C VAL A 42 -16.30 14.69 9.40
N ILE A 43 -16.45 14.77 10.72
CA ILE A 43 -15.73 15.74 11.55
C ILE A 43 -14.34 15.18 11.81
N PHE A 44 -13.33 15.95 11.41
CA PHE A 44 -11.94 15.60 11.61
C PHE A 44 -11.36 16.28 12.86
N PRO A 45 -10.50 15.59 13.62
CA PRO A 45 -9.92 16.14 14.83
C PRO A 45 -9.02 17.34 14.51
N THR A 46 -9.06 18.35 15.38
CA THR A 46 -8.30 19.60 15.23
C THR A 46 -7.07 19.66 16.13
N THR A 47 -6.95 18.75 17.10
CA THR A 47 -5.78 18.64 17.97
C THR A 47 -4.84 17.54 17.49
N THR A 48 -3.53 17.71 17.72
CA THR A 48 -2.51 16.73 17.30
C THR A 48 -2.70 15.36 17.94
N PHE A 49 -3.06 15.31 19.22
CA PHE A 49 -3.27 14.06 19.93
C PHE A 49 -4.46 13.28 19.35
N GLU A 50 -5.59 13.95 19.12
CA GLU A 50 -6.76 13.30 18.52
C GLU A 50 -6.51 12.91 17.06
N ALA A 51 -5.72 13.69 16.30
CA ALA A 51 -5.29 13.34 14.95
C ALA A 51 -4.46 12.05 14.92
N LEU A 52 -3.55 11.87 15.88
CA LEU A 52 -2.79 10.62 16.04
C LEU A 52 -3.70 9.44 16.39
N VAL A 53 -4.60 9.61 17.36
CA VAL A 53 -5.57 8.56 17.75
C VAL A 53 -6.46 8.16 16.57
N PHE A 54 -6.96 9.15 15.84
CA PHE A 54 -7.74 8.93 14.62
C PHE A 54 -6.94 8.14 13.59
N THR A 55 -5.70 8.56 13.31
CA THR A 55 -4.83 7.94 12.32
C THR A 55 -4.51 6.49 12.66
N LEU A 56 -4.16 6.19 13.92
CA LEU A 56 -3.93 4.83 14.39
C LEU A 56 -5.16 3.92 14.21
N ARG A 57 -6.36 4.45 14.44
CA ARG A 57 -7.61 3.69 14.21
C ARG A 57 -7.83 3.40 12.73
N ILE A 58 -7.50 4.34 11.85
CA ILE A 58 -7.55 4.12 10.39
C ILE A 58 -6.47 3.11 9.96
N ASP A 59 -5.27 3.16 10.53
CA ASP A 59 -4.17 2.23 10.21
C ASP A 59 -4.48 0.78 10.60
N LEU A 60 -5.48 0.53 11.44
CA LEU A 60 -6.02 -0.82 11.65
C LEU A 60 -6.38 -1.51 10.33
N PHE A 61 -6.89 -0.78 9.34
CA PHE A 61 -7.22 -1.33 8.02
C PHE A 61 -5.97 -1.68 7.19
N VAL A 62 -4.86 -0.96 7.38
CA VAL A 62 -3.56 -1.32 6.77
C VAL A 62 -3.02 -2.60 7.44
N LEU A 63 -3.06 -2.66 8.77
CA LEU A 63 -2.64 -3.83 9.55
C LEU A 63 -3.48 -5.07 9.23
N LEU A 64 -4.78 -4.91 8.94
CA LEU A 64 -5.64 -6.00 8.50
C LEU A 64 -5.11 -6.67 7.23
N TRP A 65 -4.56 -5.91 6.28
CA TRP A 65 -3.95 -6.48 5.07
C TRP A 65 -2.68 -7.27 5.35
N VAL A 66 -1.87 -6.82 6.31
CA VAL A 66 -0.73 -7.59 6.81
C VAL A 66 -1.20 -8.91 7.41
N ALA A 67 -2.24 -8.87 8.26
CA ALA A 67 -2.83 -10.07 8.86
C ALA A 67 -3.40 -11.03 7.81
N VAL A 68 -4.07 -10.52 6.78
CA VAL A 68 -4.54 -11.31 5.62
C VAL A 68 -3.37 -12.00 4.92
N ALA A 69 -2.29 -11.27 4.63
CA ALA A 69 -1.13 -11.83 3.95
C ALA A 69 -0.41 -12.90 4.80
N VAL A 70 -0.30 -12.68 6.12
CA VAL A 70 0.20 -13.69 7.08
C VAL A 70 -0.70 -14.92 7.06
N GLY A 71 -2.02 -14.73 7.08
CA GLY A 71 -3.01 -15.81 7.02
C GLY A 71 -2.90 -16.64 5.75
N LEU A 72 -2.70 -16.01 4.59
CA LEU A 72 -2.51 -16.69 3.31
C LEU A 72 -1.26 -17.59 3.32
N VAL A 73 -0.12 -17.08 3.81
CA VAL A 73 1.12 -17.86 3.93
C VAL A 73 0.95 -18.98 4.95
N SER A 74 0.38 -18.68 6.11
CA SER A 74 0.20 -19.64 7.21
C SER A 74 -0.70 -20.81 6.79
N ARG A 75 -1.81 -20.51 6.10
CA ARG A 75 -2.70 -21.54 5.56
C ARG A 75 -1.99 -22.41 4.54
N ALA A 76 -1.24 -21.80 3.62
CA ALA A 76 -0.52 -22.55 2.59
C ALA A 76 0.57 -23.48 3.18
N ARG A 77 1.33 -23.01 4.19
CA ARG A 77 2.33 -23.86 4.87
C ARG A 77 1.72 -25.08 5.54
N ARG A 78 0.58 -24.92 6.21
CA ARG A 78 -0.12 -26.05 6.87
C ARG A 78 -0.65 -27.10 5.89
N GLN A 79 -0.75 -26.77 4.62
CA GLN A 79 -1.27 -27.66 3.56
C GLN A 79 -0.15 -28.31 2.73
N SER A 80 1.13 -28.03 3.04
CA SER A 80 2.28 -28.48 2.25
C SER A 80 3.30 -29.17 3.15
N THR A 81 3.59 -30.45 2.89
CA THR A 81 4.62 -31.20 3.63
C THR A 81 6.01 -30.59 3.43
N VAL A 82 6.25 -29.97 2.26
CA VAL A 82 7.51 -29.28 1.92
C VAL A 82 7.63 -27.96 2.69
N ASP A 83 6.54 -27.19 2.80
CA ASP A 83 6.58 -25.84 3.38
C ASP A 83 6.21 -25.79 4.88
N LEU A 84 5.76 -26.90 5.46
CA LEU A 84 5.28 -26.99 6.85
C LEU A 84 6.33 -26.55 7.86
N ARG A 85 7.60 -26.94 7.64
CA ARG A 85 8.72 -26.62 8.54
C ARG A 85 9.09 -25.14 8.49
N GLY A 86 8.63 -24.40 7.48
CA GLY A 86 8.90 -22.98 7.29
C GLY A 86 10.15 -22.70 6.47
N ALA A 87 10.38 -21.41 6.19
CA ALA A 87 11.37 -20.94 5.21
C ALA A 87 12.83 -21.25 5.57
N ALA A 88 13.13 -21.60 6.84
CA ALA A 88 14.48 -21.94 7.28
C ALA A 88 14.92 -23.36 6.87
N PHE A 89 14.00 -24.21 6.40
CA PHE A 89 14.25 -25.65 6.22
C PHE A 89 14.25 -26.11 4.75
N GLY A 90 14.13 -25.19 3.79
CA GLY A 90 14.17 -25.53 2.37
C GLY A 90 13.67 -24.43 1.45
N ILE A 91 13.77 -24.69 0.13
CA ILE A 91 13.27 -23.79 -0.90
C ILE A 91 11.72 -23.86 -0.90
N PRO A 92 11.03 -22.71 -0.88
CA PRO A 92 9.58 -22.69 -0.91
C PRO A 92 9.00 -23.35 -2.17
N SER A 93 7.92 -24.12 -2.00
CA SER A 93 7.20 -24.71 -3.14
C SER A 93 6.62 -23.62 -4.05
N GLU A 94 6.39 -23.97 -5.32
CA GLU A 94 5.79 -23.07 -6.30
C GLU A 94 4.45 -22.50 -5.85
N SER A 95 3.65 -23.31 -5.17
CA SER A 95 2.32 -22.96 -4.69
C SER A 95 2.31 -21.83 -3.64
N ILE A 96 3.43 -21.60 -2.94
CA ILE A 96 3.54 -20.60 -1.86
C ILE A 96 4.38 -19.38 -2.23
N ARG A 97 5.23 -19.45 -3.26
CA ARG A 97 6.14 -18.35 -3.66
C ARG A 97 5.42 -17.01 -3.82
N ILE A 98 4.28 -16.98 -4.51
CA ILE A 98 3.48 -15.76 -4.69
C ILE A 98 2.94 -15.23 -3.37
N LYS A 99 2.51 -16.10 -2.45
CA LYS A 99 1.96 -15.70 -1.14
C LYS A 99 3.05 -15.11 -0.25
N ILE A 100 4.26 -15.68 -0.27
CA ILE A 100 5.42 -15.15 0.46
C ILE A 100 5.81 -13.77 -0.10
N ALA A 101 5.92 -13.64 -1.43
CA ALA A 101 6.25 -12.37 -2.05
C ALA A 101 5.17 -11.29 -1.79
N PHE A 102 3.90 -11.68 -1.79
CA PHE A 102 2.79 -10.80 -1.42
C PHE A 102 2.88 -10.34 0.05
N LEU A 103 3.19 -11.25 0.99
CA LEU A 103 3.37 -10.92 2.39
C LEU A 103 4.54 -9.95 2.60
N GLN A 104 5.72 -10.25 2.03
CA GLN A 104 6.88 -9.39 2.15
C GLN A 104 6.59 -7.99 1.61
N ASN A 105 6.06 -7.91 0.39
CA ASN A 105 5.74 -6.62 -0.21
C ASN A 105 4.67 -5.87 0.60
N THR A 106 3.63 -6.56 1.09
CA THR A 106 2.58 -5.92 1.89
C THR A 106 3.10 -5.42 3.23
N PHE A 107 4.03 -6.14 3.86
CA PHE A 107 4.66 -5.71 5.11
C PHE A 107 5.54 -4.47 4.89
N GLU A 108 6.40 -4.49 3.87
CA GLU A 108 7.23 -3.33 3.50
C GLU A 108 6.38 -2.10 3.18
N GLN A 109 5.32 -2.26 2.38
CA GLN A 109 4.44 -1.14 2.05
C GLN A 109 3.62 -0.67 3.25
N ALA A 110 3.17 -1.58 4.13
CA ALA A 110 2.42 -1.22 5.34
C ALA A 110 3.29 -0.42 6.31
N PHE A 111 4.55 -0.81 6.49
CA PHE A 111 5.50 -0.09 7.33
C PHE A 111 5.65 1.37 6.87
N VAL A 112 5.87 1.59 5.57
CA VAL A 112 6.01 2.94 5.01
C VAL A 112 4.69 3.72 5.08
N ALA A 113 3.55 3.08 4.81
CA ALA A 113 2.23 3.72 4.86
C ALA A 113 1.90 4.21 6.28
N ILE A 114 1.97 3.33 7.28
CA ILE A 114 1.68 3.67 8.68
C ILE A 114 2.63 4.77 9.17
N GLY A 115 3.94 4.63 8.91
CA GLY A 115 4.91 5.67 9.27
C GLY A 115 4.58 7.02 8.63
N SER A 116 4.20 7.03 7.36
CA SER A 116 3.82 8.25 6.64
C SER A 116 2.55 8.88 7.19
N HIS A 117 1.53 8.08 7.50
CA HIS A 117 0.28 8.55 8.08
C HIS A 117 0.49 9.17 9.47
N LEU A 118 1.27 8.50 10.33
CA LEU A 118 1.56 8.99 11.67
C LEU A 118 2.30 10.33 11.62
N VAL A 119 3.38 10.43 10.84
CA VAL A 119 4.12 11.69 10.65
C VAL A 119 3.22 12.78 10.06
N PHE A 120 2.35 12.45 9.10
CA PHE A 120 1.42 13.42 8.55
C PHE A 120 0.45 13.96 9.61
N SER A 121 -0.05 13.10 10.49
CA SER A 121 -1.00 13.49 11.54
C SER A 121 -0.38 14.33 12.67
N THR A 122 0.95 14.30 12.83
CA THR A 122 1.63 15.22 13.76
C THR A 122 1.72 16.65 13.20
N LEU A 123 1.73 16.78 11.87
CA LEU A 123 1.91 18.05 11.16
C LEU A 123 0.61 18.67 10.66
N MET A 124 -0.41 17.84 10.40
CA MET A 124 -1.66 18.25 9.78
C MET A 124 -2.86 17.83 10.65
N GLN A 125 -3.88 18.67 10.72
CA GLN A 125 -5.14 18.39 11.42
C GLN A 125 -6.35 18.79 10.55
N GLY A 126 -7.55 18.49 11.05
CA GLY A 126 -8.81 18.85 10.41
C GLY A 126 -8.97 18.18 9.03
N PRO A 127 -9.52 18.88 8.03
CA PRO A 127 -9.86 18.31 6.72
C PRO A 127 -8.73 17.55 6.01
N ALA A 128 -7.47 17.90 6.25
CA ALA A 128 -6.32 17.23 5.65
C ALA A 128 -6.22 15.73 6.02
N LEU A 129 -6.73 15.34 7.20
CA LEU A 129 -6.73 13.94 7.66
C LEU A 129 -7.64 13.03 6.81
N SER A 130 -8.53 13.60 5.98
CA SER A 130 -9.27 12.84 4.98
C SER A 130 -8.34 12.09 4.02
N LEU A 131 -7.14 12.62 3.73
CA LEU A 131 -6.17 11.98 2.86
C LEU A 131 -5.67 10.64 3.42
N VAL A 132 -5.60 10.49 4.75
CA VAL A 132 -5.23 9.22 5.42
C VAL A 132 -6.30 8.16 5.19
N ILE A 133 -7.60 8.53 5.25
CA ILE A 133 -8.70 7.61 4.91
C ILE A 133 -8.56 7.15 3.45
N VAL A 134 -8.36 8.10 2.54
CA VAL A 134 -8.25 7.81 1.10
C VAL A 134 -7.04 6.93 0.79
N ALA A 135 -5.87 7.26 1.35
CA ALA A 135 -4.66 6.47 1.15
C ALA A 135 -4.81 5.05 1.68
N THR A 136 -5.46 4.87 2.83
CA THR A 136 -5.78 3.55 3.39
C THR A 136 -6.74 2.76 2.50
N ALA A 137 -7.76 3.41 1.93
CA ALA A 137 -8.68 2.76 0.99
C ALA A 137 -7.96 2.33 -0.31
N LEU A 138 -7.11 3.21 -0.86
CA LEU A 138 -6.30 2.90 -2.03
C LEU A 138 -5.23 1.84 -1.74
N PHE A 139 -4.69 1.78 -0.53
CA PHE A 139 -3.81 0.70 -0.07
C PHE A 139 -4.53 -0.64 -0.24
N ALA A 140 -5.75 -0.77 0.28
CA ALA A 140 -6.56 -1.97 0.15
C ALA A 140 -6.84 -2.37 -1.31
N ILE A 141 -7.29 -1.42 -2.14
CA ILE A 141 -7.53 -1.65 -3.57
C ILE A 141 -6.23 -2.10 -4.26
N GLY A 142 -5.11 -1.45 -3.93
CA GLY A 142 -3.80 -1.79 -4.44
C GLY A 142 -3.38 -3.21 -4.06
N ARG A 143 -3.59 -3.64 -2.80
CA ARG A 143 -3.27 -5.01 -2.36
C ARG A 143 -4.11 -6.06 -3.09
N ILE A 144 -5.42 -5.83 -3.25
CA ILE A 144 -6.31 -6.74 -3.99
C ILE A 144 -5.83 -6.92 -5.43
N THR A 145 -5.61 -5.81 -6.13
CA THR A 145 -5.26 -5.82 -7.56
C THR A 145 -3.83 -6.32 -7.78
N PHE A 146 -2.89 -6.02 -6.89
CA PHE A 146 -1.53 -6.55 -6.93
C PHE A 146 -1.51 -8.06 -6.75
N TYR A 147 -2.22 -8.59 -5.75
CA TYR A 147 -2.26 -10.04 -5.50
C TYR A 147 -2.89 -10.80 -6.67
N ARG A 148 -4.01 -10.30 -7.22
CA ARG A 148 -4.69 -10.90 -8.37
C ARG A 148 -3.87 -10.82 -9.65
N GLY A 149 -3.13 -9.73 -9.87
CA GLY A 149 -2.28 -9.55 -11.04
C GLY A 149 -0.96 -10.33 -10.95
N TYR A 150 -0.54 -10.75 -9.76
CA TYR A 150 0.77 -11.38 -9.53
C TYR A 150 1.05 -12.60 -10.43
N PRO A 151 0.12 -13.57 -10.59
CA PRO A 151 0.35 -14.74 -11.44
C PRO A 151 0.46 -14.41 -12.93
N LEU A 152 0.00 -13.22 -13.35
CA LEU A 152 -0.10 -12.81 -14.75
C LEU A 152 1.11 -11.98 -15.22
N GLY A 153 2.12 -11.78 -14.37
CA GLY A 153 3.33 -11.04 -14.72
C GLY A 153 3.44 -9.64 -14.10
N ALA A 154 4.52 -8.94 -14.42
CA ALA A 154 4.87 -7.67 -13.78
C ALA A 154 3.94 -6.53 -14.23
N ALA A 155 3.60 -6.46 -15.51
CA ALA A 155 2.66 -5.46 -16.04
C ALA A 155 1.26 -5.60 -15.41
N ALA A 156 0.79 -6.83 -15.21
CA ALA A 156 -0.53 -7.09 -14.64
C ALA A 156 -0.64 -6.68 -13.15
N ARG A 157 0.42 -6.91 -12.35
CA ARG A 157 0.44 -6.49 -10.94
C ARG A 157 0.82 -5.02 -10.73
N ALA A 158 1.34 -4.34 -11.76
CA ALA A 158 1.87 -2.97 -11.64
C ALA A 158 0.83 -1.96 -11.17
N PHE A 159 -0.43 -2.07 -11.63
CA PHE A 159 -1.50 -1.17 -11.20
C PHE A 159 -1.65 -1.19 -9.67
N GLY A 160 -1.77 -2.38 -9.08
CA GLY A 160 -1.92 -2.53 -7.64
C GLY A 160 -0.70 -2.06 -6.85
N MET A 161 0.50 -2.29 -7.39
CA MET A 161 1.73 -1.77 -6.78
C MET A 161 1.71 -0.24 -6.74
N VAL A 162 1.48 0.40 -7.88
CA VAL A 162 1.54 1.86 -8.00
C VAL A 162 0.41 2.55 -7.23
N THR A 163 -0.81 1.97 -7.24
CA THR A 163 -1.94 2.47 -6.45
C THR A 163 -1.69 2.41 -4.94
N THR A 164 -0.81 1.52 -4.46
CA THR A 164 -0.35 1.53 -3.07
C THR A 164 0.75 2.56 -2.82
N VAL A 165 1.73 2.67 -3.72
CA VAL A 165 2.91 3.52 -3.53
C VAL A 165 2.58 5.01 -3.64
N ILE A 166 1.83 5.41 -4.68
CA ILE A 166 1.59 6.83 -5.00
C ILE A 166 0.90 7.58 -3.85
N PRO A 167 -0.21 7.08 -3.26
CA PRO A 167 -0.84 7.74 -2.11
C PRO A 167 0.11 7.92 -0.93
N THR A 168 0.86 6.88 -0.58
CA THR A 168 1.83 6.91 0.52
C THR A 168 2.92 7.95 0.27
N MET A 169 3.49 7.97 -0.94
CA MET A 169 4.53 8.94 -1.29
C MET A 169 3.98 10.37 -1.34
N ALA A 170 2.73 10.56 -1.77
CA ALA A 170 2.08 11.86 -1.74
C ALA A 170 1.91 12.36 -0.29
N ILE A 171 1.44 11.51 0.62
CA ILE A 171 1.35 11.86 2.05
C ILE A 171 2.73 12.21 2.61
N LEU A 172 3.75 11.38 2.34
CA LEU A 172 5.11 11.64 2.82
C LEU A 172 5.67 12.97 2.27
N ALA A 173 5.47 13.25 0.98
CA ALA A 173 5.88 14.50 0.36
C ALA A 173 5.17 15.71 0.99
N LEU A 174 3.86 15.60 1.25
CA LEU A 174 3.11 16.64 1.94
C LEU A 174 3.60 16.86 3.37
N SER A 175 3.94 15.78 4.09
CA SER A 175 4.56 15.87 5.42
C SER A 175 5.90 16.60 5.37
N LEU A 176 6.77 16.29 4.40
CA LEU A 176 8.05 16.98 4.23
C LEU A 176 7.85 18.47 3.94
N LEU A 177 6.88 18.83 3.08
CA LEU A 177 6.55 20.22 2.79
C LEU A 177 5.99 20.95 4.01
N ALA A 178 5.14 20.29 4.81
CA ALA A 178 4.59 20.85 6.04
C ALA A 178 5.67 21.08 7.09
N LEU A 179 6.57 20.10 7.27
CA LEU A 179 7.72 20.22 8.16
C LEU A 179 8.65 21.35 7.73
N ALA A 180 8.98 21.46 6.44
CA ALA A 180 9.81 22.56 5.96
C ALA A 180 9.19 23.94 6.24
N ARG A 181 7.86 24.07 6.10
CA ARG A 181 7.16 25.33 6.38
C ARG A 181 7.16 25.71 7.86
N SER A 182 6.97 24.75 8.77
CA SER A 182 6.95 25.05 10.21
C SER A 182 8.29 25.56 10.75
N TRP A 183 9.40 25.25 10.07
CA TRP A 183 10.72 25.77 10.42
C TRP A 183 11.00 27.15 9.85
N ILE A 184 10.33 27.52 8.75
CA ILE A 184 10.53 28.81 8.06
C ILE A 184 9.60 29.90 8.63
N ALA A 185 8.44 29.51 9.16
CA ALA A 185 7.48 30.41 9.79
C ALA A 185 6.97 29.80 11.13
N PRO A 186 7.74 29.92 12.21
CA PRO A 186 7.35 29.43 13.54
C PRO A 186 6.19 30.21 14.15
#